data_AF-A0AA36GLQ2-F1
#
_entry.id   AF-A0AA36GLQ2-F1
#
_cell.length_a   1.000
_cell.length_b   1.000
_cell.length_c   1.000
_cell.angle_alpha   90.00
_cell.angle_beta   90.00
_cell.angle_gamma   90.00
#
_symmetry.space_group_name_H-M   'P 1'
#
loop_
_entity.id
_entity.type
_entity.pdbx_description
1 polymer ?
#
loop_
_entity_poly.entity_id
_entity_poly.type
_entity_poly.pdbx_seq_one_letter_code
_entity_poly.pdbx_strand_id
1 'polypeptide(L)'
;KAFVDFYRIAGTGAHVDAANLLVQQSQPAEPGSSTEIPTTLVDRLKEVLKGSEVDRLRLNEMELSDEALHQIGSCLRSTNCRVRLLSLELTSLSSVSPSALLQFVRDVAPTDLVFRMLRGCTEEHFGPEMCRFIVSRRFFSVSELIDAQSNDVLLSLDDSILSELSASTFQIAVPSSITVDGLRSFIK
;
A
#
# COMPACT_ATOMS: atom_id res chain seq x y z
N LYS A 1 -6.67 -17.41 8.55
CA LYS A 1 -6.57 -16.09 7.89
C LYS A 1 -5.77 -15.19 8.79
N ALA A 2 -4.56 -14.81 8.37
CA ALA A 2 -3.67 -13.96 9.16
C ALA A 2 -3.89 -12.48 8.83
N PHE A 3 -3.77 -11.61 9.83
CA PHE A 3 -3.76 -10.16 9.67
C PHE A 3 -2.36 -9.67 10.04
N VAL A 4 -1.78 -8.84 9.19
CA VAL A 4 -0.46 -8.24 9.43
C VAL A 4 -0.61 -6.74 9.29
N ASP A 5 -0.49 -6.03 10.41
CA ASP A 5 -0.57 -4.58 10.43
C ASP A 5 0.77 -3.99 10.88
N PHE A 6 1.29 -3.04 10.12
CA PHE A 6 2.43 -2.21 10.47
C PHE A 6 1.93 -0.80 10.81
N TYR A 7 2.20 -0.34 12.04
CA TYR A 7 1.85 0.99 12.55
C TYR A 7 3.09 1.72 13.04
N ARG A 8 3.08 3.06 12.94
CA ARG A 8 4.03 3.92 13.65
C ARG A 8 3.55 4.17 15.08
N ILE A 9 4.21 3.61 16.08
CA ILE A 9 3.93 3.92 17.49
C ILE A 9 4.70 5.19 17.87
N ALA A 10 4.03 6.34 17.88
CA ALA A 10 4.40 7.46 18.74
C ALA A 10 3.74 7.22 20.11
N GLY A 11 4.50 7.30 21.21
CA GLY A 11 4.11 6.74 22.50
C GLY A 11 2.71 7.09 23.05
N THR A 12 2.20 6.12 23.83
CA THR A 12 1.07 6.12 24.78
C THR A 12 -0.33 5.73 24.25
N GLY A 13 -0.90 4.67 24.86
CA GLY A 13 -2.35 4.38 24.88
C GLY A 13 -2.74 3.03 24.27
N ALA A 14 -3.14 2.07 25.11
CA ALA A 14 -3.44 0.69 24.76
C ALA A 14 -4.79 0.49 24.03
N HIS A 15 -4.79 -0.37 23.01
CA HIS A 15 -5.82 -1.39 22.82
C HIS A 15 -5.27 -2.55 21.99
N VAL A 16 -5.46 -3.78 22.49
CA VAL A 16 -4.84 -5.01 21.98
C VAL A 16 -5.83 -5.72 21.05
N ASP A 17 -5.43 -6.02 19.82
CA ASP A 17 -5.85 -7.26 19.14
C ASP A 17 -4.85 -7.65 18.03
N ALA A 18 -4.52 -8.94 17.95
CA ALA A 18 -3.48 -9.60 17.11
C ALA A 18 -2.03 -9.06 17.20
N ALA A 19 -1.77 -8.00 17.96
CA ALA A 19 -0.50 -7.25 18.04
C ALA A 19 0.61 -7.86 18.92
N ASN A 20 0.49 -9.09 19.41
CA ASN A 20 1.49 -9.66 20.34
C ASN A 20 2.78 -10.20 19.68
N LEU A 21 2.97 -10.04 18.37
CA LEU A 21 4.28 -10.27 17.74
C LEU A 21 5.22 -9.05 17.83
N LEU A 22 4.69 -7.87 18.15
CA LEU A 22 5.41 -6.58 18.10
C LEU A 22 5.65 -5.93 19.48
N VAL A 23 5.30 -6.59 20.59
CA VAL A 23 5.55 -6.05 21.93
C VAL A 23 6.85 -6.61 22.50
N GLN A 24 7.95 -5.86 22.38
CA GLN A 24 8.75 -5.44 23.55
C GLN A 24 9.91 -4.48 23.20
N GLN A 25 9.86 -3.35 23.91
CA GLN A 25 10.94 -2.48 24.40
C GLN A 25 11.79 -1.69 23.40
N SER A 26 11.31 -0.49 23.06
CA SER A 26 12.18 0.62 22.69
C SER A 26 12.64 1.34 23.97
N GLN A 27 13.93 1.24 24.30
CA GLN A 27 14.64 2.29 25.05
C GLN A 27 14.70 3.57 24.17
N PRO A 28 14.78 4.76 24.77
CA PRO A 28 14.73 6.01 24.02
C PRO A 28 16.01 6.16 23.18
N ALA A 29 15.89 6.04 21.86
CA ALA A 29 16.98 6.26 20.93
C ALA A 29 16.86 7.67 20.30
N GLU A 30 18.01 8.33 20.21
CA GLU A 30 18.22 9.66 19.65
C GLU A 30 17.71 9.81 18.19
N PRO A 31 17.44 11.05 17.73
CA PRO A 31 16.90 11.31 16.40
C PRO A 31 17.99 11.13 15.34
N GLY A 32 18.21 9.89 14.92
CA GLY A 32 19.17 9.54 13.88
C GLY A 32 18.87 8.17 13.27
N SER A 33 18.15 8.19 12.14
CA SER A 33 18.25 7.23 11.03
C SER A 33 18.41 5.74 11.37
N SER A 34 17.28 5.04 11.50
CA SER A 34 17.19 3.70 10.90
C SER A 34 15.78 3.49 10.36
N THR A 35 15.64 3.58 9.04
CA THR A 35 14.45 3.20 8.27
C THR A 35 14.38 1.69 8.02
N GLU A 36 15.28 0.91 8.61
CA GLU A 36 15.39 -0.53 8.39
C GLU A 36 14.53 -1.30 9.39
N ILE A 37 13.80 -2.30 8.90
CA ILE A 37 13.09 -3.23 9.78
C ILE A 37 14.15 -4.11 10.46
N PRO A 38 14.19 -4.18 11.81
CA PRO A 38 15.14 -5.03 12.52
C PRO A 38 15.19 -6.46 11.96
N THR A 39 16.38 -6.98 11.69
CA THR A 39 16.58 -8.30 11.08
C THR A 39 15.91 -9.43 11.86
N THR A 40 15.87 -9.33 13.18
CA THR A 40 15.17 -10.27 14.07
C THR A 40 13.65 -10.28 13.87
N LEU A 41 13.05 -9.14 13.49
CA LEU A 41 11.64 -9.06 13.13
C LEU A 41 11.41 -9.65 11.74
N VAL A 42 12.33 -9.42 10.79
CA VAL A 42 12.26 -10.01 9.45
C VAL A 42 12.28 -11.53 9.51
N ASP A 43 13.15 -12.12 10.33
CA ASP A 43 13.24 -13.58 10.46
C ASP A 43 12.00 -14.17 11.13
N ARG A 44 11.45 -13.51 12.15
CA ARG A 44 10.18 -13.92 12.77
C ARG A 44 9.01 -13.80 11.81
N LEU A 45 8.94 -12.72 11.02
CA LEU A 45 7.96 -12.55 9.96
C LEU A 45 8.07 -13.67 8.93
N LYS A 46 9.29 -14.03 8.52
CA LYS A 46 9.50 -15.12 7.55
C LYS A 46 8.92 -16.44 8.03
N GLU A 47 9.15 -16.80 9.28
CA GLU A 47 8.61 -18.05 9.85
C GLU A 47 7.07 -18.05 9.91
N VAL A 48 6.45 -16.91 10.25
CA VAL A 48 4.98 -16.80 10.31
C VAL A 48 4.33 -16.80 8.91
N LEU A 49 5.03 -16.23 7.91
CA LEU A 49 4.49 -16.04 6.56
C LEU A 49 4.71 -17.25 5.64
N LYS A 50 5.56 -18.20 6.02
CA LYS A 50 5.94 -19.34 5.19
C LYS A 50 4.74 -20.19 4.75
N GLY A 51 4.42 -20.14 3.45
CA GLY A 51 3.29 -20.87 2.86
C GLY A 51 1.91 -20.39 3.33
N SER A 52 1.85 -19.22 3.95
CA SER A 52 0.63 -18.67 4.55
C SER A 52 -0.17 -17.82 3.57
N GLU A 53 -1.45 -17.64 3.88
CA GLU A 53 -2.31 -16.63 3.26
C GLU A 53 -2.62 -15.53 4.28
N VAL A 54 -2.16 -14.33 3.98
CA VAL A 54 -2.47 -13.11 4.71
C VAL A 54 -3.75 -12.52 4.14
N ASP A 55 -4.78 -12.45 4.97
CA ASP A 55 -6.06 -11.89 4.57
C ASP A 55 -5.97 -10.37 4.36
N ARG A 56 -5.15 -9.70 5.17
CA ARG A 56 -4.89 -8.26 5.06
C ARG A 56 -3.47 -7.92 5.50
N LEU A 57 -2.76 -7.21 4.63
CA LEU A 57 -1.52 -6.51 4.93
C LEU A 57 -1.82 -5.01 4.95
N ARG A 58 -1.71 -4.38 6.12
CA ARG A 58 -1.96 -2.94 6.30
C ARG A 58 -0.67 -2.22 6.65
N LEU A 59 -0.33 -1.20 5.87
CA LEU A 59 0.72 -0.22 6.18
C LEU A 59 0.00 1.07 6.56
N ASN A 60 -0.07 1.38 7.86
CA ASN A 60 -0.83 2.53 8.36
C ASN A 60 0.08 3.52 9.09
N GLU A 61 -0.05 4.82 8.76
CA GLU A 61 0.69 5.90 9.41
C GLU A 61 2.23 5.76 9.31
N MET A 62 2.72 5.16 8.22
CA MET A 62 4.15 4.95 8.00
C MET A 62 4.77 6.05 7.12
N GLU A 63 6.04 6.34 7.37
CA GLU A 63 6.90 7.06 6.42
C GLU A 63 7.69 6.00 5.65
N LEU A 64 7.26 5.67 4.43
CA LEU A 64 7.87 4.59 3.66
C LEU A 64 9.08 5.09 2.87
N SER A 65 9.98 4.15 2.57
CA SER A 65 11.10 4.32 1.66
C SER A 65 11.15 3.14 0.69
N ASP A 66 11.89 3.31 -0.40
CA ASP A 66 12.17 2.23 -1.37
C ASP A 66 12.72 0.98 -0.68
N GLU A 67 13.65 1.16 0.27
CA GLU A 67 14.24 0.07 1.04
C GLU A 67 13.20 -0.65 1.91
N ALA A 68 12.32 0.08 2.59
CA ALA A 68 11.27 -0.53 3.41
C ALA A 68 10.32 -1.38 2.54
N LEU A 69 9.90 -0.86 1.38
CA LEU A 69 9.08 -1.61 0.43
C LEU A 69 9.81 -2.84 -0.11
N HIS A 70 11.09 -2.71 -0.44
CA HIS A 70 11.92 -3.82 -0.91
C HIS A 70 12.02 -4.93 0.14
N GLN A 71 12.26 -4.59 1.40
CA GLN A 71 12.36 -5.55 2.50
C GLN A 71 11.05 -6.30 2.74
N ILE A 72 9.92 -5.58 2.80
CA ILE A 72 8.58 -6.17 2.96
C ILE A 72 8.27 -7.10 1.78
N GLY A 73 8.45 -6.60 0.55
CA GLY A 73 8.19 -7.37 -0.67
C GLY A 73 9.06 -8.62 -0.78
N SER A 74 10.36 -8.51 -0.48
CA SER A 74 11.31 -9.62 -0.48
C SER A 74 10.93 -10.70 0.55
N CYS A 75 10.51 -10.28 1.75
CA CYS A 75 10.03 -11.19 2.79
C CYS A 75 8.81 -12.00 2.31
N LEU A 76 7.79 -11.33 1.76
CA LEU A 76 6.57 -11.98 1.27
C LEU A 76 6.85 -12.93 0.09
N ARG A 77 7.71 -12.54 -0.85
CA ARG A 77 8.12 -13.41 -1.96
C ARG A 77 8.89 -14.63 -1.48
N SER A 78 9.88 -14.43 -0.61
CA SER A 78 10.74 -15.53 -0.11
C SER A 78 9.97 -16.60 0.67
N THR A 79 8.82 -16.22 1.22
CA THR A 79 7.95 -17.10 2.01
C THR A 79 6.82 -17.73 1.19
N ASN A 80 6.70 -17.38 -0.10
CA ASN A 80 5.58 -17.74 -0.96
C ASN A 80 4.22 -17.37 -0.33
N CYS A 81 4.20 -16.25 0.39
CA CYS A 81 3.01 -15.75 1.07
C CYS A 81 2.07 -15.08 0.07
N ARG A 82 0.78 -15.39 0.14
CA ARG A 82 -0.25 -14.70 -0.65
C ARG A 82 -0.93 -13.64 0.20
N VAL A 83 -1.16 -12.46 -0.38
CA VAL A 83 -1.88 -11.37 0.27
C VAL A 83 -3.23 -11.20 -0.42
N ARG A 84 -4.34 -11.32 0.31
CA ARG A 84 -5.67 -11.04 -0.25
C ARG A 84 -5.88 -9.54 -0.39
N LEU A 85 -5.75 -8.77 0.68
CA LEU A 85 -5.91 -7.32 0.68
C LEU A 85 -4.60 -6.62 1.07
N LEU A 86 -4.12 -5.74 0.20
CA LEU A 86 -3.08 -4.75 0.54
C LEU A 86 -3.74 -3.40 0.79
N SER A 87 -3.46 -2.79 1.93
CA SER A 87 -3.97 -1.47 2.30
C SER A 87 -2.83 -0.55 2.73
N LEU A 88 -2.65 0.57 2.03
CA LEU A 88 -1.79 1.67 2.50
C LEU A 88 -2.70 2.83 2.91
N GLU A 89 -2.62 3.20 4.18
CA GLU A 89 -3.49 4.19 4.80
C GLU A 89 -2.65 5.21 5.58
N LEU A 90 -2.99 6.50 5.48
CA LEU A 90 -2.31 7.58 6.23
C LEU A 90 -0.78 7.59 6.05
N THR A 91 -0.30 7.04 4.94
CA THR A 91 1.10 6.71 4.70
C THR A 91 1.75 7.75 3.80
N SER A 92 3.01 8.07 4.08
CA SER A 92 3.81 8.99 3.29
C SER A 92 4.70 8.22 2.31
N LEU A 93 4.65 8.64 1.06
CA LEU A 93 5.45 8.17 -0.07
C LEU A 93 6.56 9.16 -0.45
N SER A 94 6.83 10.17 0.39
CA SER A 94 7.80 11.23 0.08
C SER A 94 9.22 10.74 -0.21
N SER A 95 9.57 9.54 0.27
CA SER A 95 10.85 8.87 0.03
C SER A 95 10.70 7.55 -0.73
N VAL A 96 9.55 7.37 -1.38
CA VAL A 96 9.27 6.26 -2.28
C VAL A 96 9.36 6.76 -3.71
N SER A 97 10.03 6.01 -4.58
CA SER A 97 10.01 6.26 -6.01
C SER A 97 8.80 5.59 -6.67
N PRO A 98 8.27 6.15 -7.78
CA PRO A 98 7.17 5.54 -8.52
C PRO A 98 7.44 4.09 -8.92
N SER A 99 8.67 3.79 -9.34
CA SER A 99 9.09 2.44 -9.74
C SER A 99 9.12 1.46 -8.57
N ALA A 100 9.58 1.89 -7.39
CA ALA A 100 9.58 1.04 -6.20
C ALA A 100 8.17 0.70 -5.73
N LEU A 101 7.24 1.67 -5.73
CA LEU A 101 5.84 1.41 -5.39
C LEU A 101 5.20 0.41 -6.37
N LEU A 102 5.40 0.64 -7.68
CA LEU A 102 4.86 -0.24 -8.72
C LEU A 102 5.43 -1.66 -8.62
N GLN A 103 6.74 -1.79 -8.40
CA GLN A 103 7.39 -3.09 -8.22
C GLN A 103 6.84 -3.79 -6.98
N PHE A 104 6.68 -3.07 -5.87
CA PHE A 104 6.14 -3.61 -4.63
C PHE A 104 4.74 -4.20 -4.81
N VAL A 105 3.80 -3.46 -5.42
CA VAL A 105 2.44 -3.98 -5.61
C VAL A 105 2.39 -5.16 -6.59
N ARG A 106 3.26 -5.18 -7.60
CA ARG A 106 3.41 -6.33 -8.53
C ARG A 106 3.96 -7.55 -7.81
N ASP A 107 4.93 -7.36 -6.94
CA ASP A 107 5.55 -8.43 -6.17
C ASP A 107 4.60 -9.02 -5.12
N VAL A 108 3.81 -8.18 -4.47
CA VAL A 108 2.78 -8.61 -3.51
C VAL A 108 1.58 -9.25 -4.23
N ALA A 109 1.28 -8.79 -5.44
CA ALA A 109 0.18 -9.23 -6.29
C ALA A 109 -1.15 -9.43 -5.54
N PRO A 110 -1.61 -8.43 -4.75
CA PRO A 110 -2.80 -8.62 -3.94
C PRO A 110 -4.05 -8.80 -4.81
N THR A 111 -5.04 -9.48 -4.26
CA THR A 111 -6.35 -9.65 -4.92
C THR A 111 -7.17 -8.37 -4.86
N ASP A 112 -7.09 -7.68 -3.71
CA ASP A 112 -7.82 -6.46 -3.37
C ASP A 112 -6.81 -5.38 -2.95
N LEU A 113 -7.09 -4.11 -3.29
CA LEU A 113 -6.15 -3.01 -3.08
C LEU A 113 -6.82 -1.78 -2.49
N VAL A 114 -6.20 -1.14 -1.50
CA VAL A 114 -6.66 0.12 -0.93
C VAL A 114 -5.51 1.09 -0.82
N PHE A 115 -5.71 2.28 -1.39
CA PHE A 115 -4.87 3.46 -1.21
C PHE A 115 -5.73 4.58 -0.64
N ARG A 116 -5.40 5.02 0.58
CA ARG A 116 -6.18 6.06 1.26
C ARG A 116 -5.28 7.03 2.01
N MET A 117 -5.54 8.32 1.85
CA MET A 117 -4.83 9.38 2.58
C MET A 117 -3.31 9.24 2.43
N LEU A 118 -2.85 9.07 1.18
CA LEU A 118 -1.43 8.94 0.89
C LEU A 118 -0.82 10.33 0.66
N ARG A 119 0.30 10.60 1.30
CA ARG A 119 0.98 11.90 1.28
C ARG A 119 2.31 11.82 0.56
N GLY A 120 2.80 12.95 0.02
CA GLY A 120 4.08 12.99 -0.70
C GLY A 120 4.05 12.19 -2.01
N CYS A 121 2.86 12.00 -2.59
CA CYS A 121 2.70 11.35 -3.88
C CYS A 121 3.13 12.29 -5.01
N THR A 122 3.38 11.73 -6.19
CA THR A 122 3.51 12.46 -7.46
C THR A 122 2.58 11.81 -8.48
N GLU A 123 2.27 12.48 -9.58
CA GLU A 123 1.45 11.90 -10.65
C GLU A 123 2.06 10.60 -11.19
N GLU A 124 3.40 10.50 -11.22
CA GLU A 124 4.12 9.30 -11.68
C GLU A 124 3.85 8.07 -10.81
N HIS A 125 3.64 8.24 -9.49
CA HIS A 125 3.27 7.12 -8.61
C HIS A 125 1.96 6.45 -9.06
N PHE A 126 1.04 7.25 -9.60
CA PHE A 126 -0.28 6.85 -10.05
C PHE A 126 -0.43 7.01 -11.56
N GLY A 127 0.67 6.78 -12.29
CA GLY A 127 0.71 6.79 -13.75
C GLY A 127 -0.07 5.63 -14.40
N PRO A 128 -0.11 5.57 -15.74
CA PRO A 128 -0.91 4.59 -16.48
C PRO A 128 -0.62 3.12 -16.13
N GLU A 129 0.64 2.77 -15.88
CA GLU A 129 1.01 1.39 -15.50
C GLU A 129 0.45 1.00 -14.13
N MET A 130 0.52 1.90 -13.15
CA MET A 130 -0.09 1.69 -11.83
C MET A 130 -1.61 1.60 -11.97
N CYS A 131 -2.22 2.48 -12.76
CA CYS A 131 -3.67 2.47 -12.99
C CYS A 131 -4.14 1.15 -13.63
N ARG A 132 -3.47 0.64 -14.66
CA ARG A 132 -3.77 -0.67 -15.24
C ARG A 132 -3.65 -1.81 -14.22
N PHE A 133 -2.64 -1.74 -13.36
CA PHE A 133 -2.52 -2.70 -12.26
C PHE A 133 -3.72 -2.62 -11.31
N ILE A 134 -4.10 -1.42 -10.88
CA ILE A 134 -5.23 -1.16 -9.97
C ILE A 134 -6.54 -1.68 -10.56
N VAL A 135 -6.89 -1.31 -11.80
CA VAL A 135 -8.20 -1.67 -12.40
C VAL A 135 -8.34 -3.14 -12.74
N SER A 136 -7.22 -3.88 -12.80
CA SER A 136 -7.21 -5.34 -12.98
C SER A 136 -7.49 -6.12 -11.69
N ARG A 137 -7.55 -5.45 -10.53
CA ARG A 137 -7.81 -6.09 -9.23
C ARG A 137 -9.30 -6.38 -9.07
N ARG A 138 -9.61 -7.39 -8.25
CA ARG A 138 -11.01 -7.79 -7.98
C ARG A 138 -11.80 -6.68 -7.27
N PHE A 139 -11.13 -5.99 -6.36
CA PHE A 139 -11.60 -4.83 -5.63
C PHE A 139 -10.48 -3.80 -5.54
N PHE A 140 -10.81 -2.52 -5.72
CA PHE A 140 -9.90 -1.45 -5.36
C PHE A 140 -10.60 -0.21 -4.81
N SER A 141 -9.91 0.52 -3.94
CA SER A 141 -10.32 1.86 -3.50
C SER A 141 -9.12 2.80 -3.54
N VAL A 142 -9.26 3.92 -4.24
CA VAL A 142 -8.27 5.00 -4.27
C VAL A 142 -8.93 6.30 -3.83
N SER A 143 -8.44 6.90 -2.75
CA SER A 143 -8.99 8.12 -2.16
C SER A 143 -7.88 8.97 -1.56
N GLU A 144 -7.97 10.29 -1.68
CA GLU A 144 -7.09 11.24 -0.98
C GLU A 144 -5.60 10.97 -1.25
N LEU A 145 -5.16 11.26 -2.48
CA LEU A 145 -3.75 11.26 -2.86
C LEU A 145 -3.25 12.70 -2.83
N ILE A 146 -2.28 13.01 -1.99
CA ILE A 146 -1.75 14.37 -1.84
C ILE A 146 -0.24 14.42 -2.06
N ASP A 147 0.22 15.51 -2.68
CA ASP A 147 1.63 15.77 -2.90
C ASP A 147 2.33 16.31 -1.63
N ALA A 148 3.60 16.69 -1.75
CA ALA A 148 4.36 17.26 -0.63
C ALA A 148 3.88 18.66 -0.21
N GLN A 149 3.10 19.33 -1.05
CA GLN A 149 2.51 20.66 -0.83
C GLN A 149 1.04 20.57 -0.40
N SER A 150 0.52 19.36 -0.16
CA SER A 150 -0.88 19.08 0.20
C SER A 150 -1.89 19.43 -0.90
N ASN A 151 -1.48 19.43 -2.17
CA ASN A 151 -2.41 19.47 -3.30
C ASN A 151 -2.84 18.05 -3.68
N ASP A 152 -4.02 17.94 -4.27
CA ASP A 152 -4.50 16.68 -4.83
C ASP A 152 -3.60 16.22 -5.98
N VAL A 153 -3.25 14.93 -5.97
CA VAL A 153 -2.53 14.26 -7.06
C VAL A 153 -3.53 13.55 -7.95
N LEU A 154 -3.41 13.80 -9.26
CA LEU A 154 -4.27 13.20 -10.25
C LEU A 154 -3.95 11.71 -10.43
N LEU A 155 -5.00 10.88 -10.41
CA LEU A 155 -4.93 9.49 -10.82
C LEU A 155 -4.94 9.44 -12.36
N SER A 156 -3.89 8.89 -12.98
CA SER A 156 -3.77 8.76 -14.45
C SER A 156 -4.67 7.66 -15.02
N LEU A 157 -5.94 7.69 -14.64
CA LEU A 157 -7.01 6.83 -15.09
C LEU A 157 -7.86 7.62 -16.09
N ASP A 158 -7.76 7.23 -17.35
CA ASP A 158 -8.53 7.80 -18.46
C ASP A 158 -9.60 6.82 -18.96
N ASP A 159 -10.33 7.22 -20.00
CA ASP A 159 -11.40 6.41 -20.60
C ASP A 159 -10.89 5.06 -21.13
N SER A 160 -9.65 5.01 -21.64
CA SER A 160 -9.04 3.78 -22.16
C SER A 160 -8.80 2.79 -21.02
N ILE A 161 -8.17 3.22 -19.93
CA ILE A 161 -7.87 2.35 -18.80
C ILE A 161 -9.17 1.98 -18.06
N LEU A 162 -10.15 2.89 -17.99
CA LEU A 162 -11.47 2.57 -17.44
C LEU A 162 -12.14 1.41 -18.20
N SER A 163 -11.97 1.35 -19.52
CA SER A 163 -12.52 0.26 -20.34
C SER A 163 -11.87 -1.11 -20.07
N GLU A 164 -10.69 -1.13 -19.45
CA GLU A 164 -9.97 -2.35 -19.03
C GLU A 164 -10.42 -2.86 -17.63
N LEU A 165 -11.30 -2.13 -16.93
CA LEU A 165 -11.68 -2.44 -15.55
C LEU A 165 -12.37 -3.80 -15.43
N SER A 166 -11.81 -4.65 -14.55
CA SER A 166 -12.35 -5.99 -14.26
C SER A 166 -12.99 -6.10 -12.86
N ALA A 167 -12.83 -5.06 -12.03
CA ALA A 167 -13.34 -5.04 -10.66
C ALA A 167 -14.88 -5.03 -10.62
N SER A 168 -15.45 -5.88 -9.77
CA SER A 168 -16.91 -5.88 -9.52
C SER A 168 -17.34 -4.85 -8.48
N THR A 169 -16.39 -4.31 -7.72
CA THR A 169 -16.62 -3.28 -6.72
C THR A 169 -15.37 -2.40 -6.67
N PHE A 170 -15.54 -1.10 -6.86
CA PHE A 170 -14.43 -0.16 -6.81
C PHE A 170 -14.86 1.21 -6.30
N GLN A 171 -13.89 1.98 -5.85
CA GLN A 171 -14.06 3.38 -5.47
C GLN A 171 -12.91 4.22 -6.03
N ILE A 172 -13.27 5.31 -6.71
CA ILE A 172 -12.34 6.35 -7.16
C ILE A 172 -12.84 7.66 -6.55
N ALA A 173 -12.14 8.13 -5.53
CA ALA A 173 -12.44 9.37 -4.81
C ALA A 173 -11.23 10.31 -4.86
N VAL A 174 -10.68 10.47 -6.07
CA VAL A 174 -9.57 11.36 -6.43
C VAL A 174 -9.82 11.92 -7.83
N PRO A 175 -9.26 13.09 -8.17
CA PRO A 175 -9.29 13.60 -9.53
C PRO A 175 -8.72 12.57 -10.52
N SER A 176 -9.36 12.44 -11.68
CA SER A 176 -8.91 11.56 -12.76
C SER A 176 -9.21 12.20 -14.13
N SER A 177 -8.70 11.58 -15.18
CA SER A 177 -8.89 12.00 -16.57
C SER A 177 -10.09 11.32 -17.24
N ILE A 178 -10.98 10.70 -16.46
CA ILE A 178 -12.19 10.07 -16.98
C ILE A 178 -13.16 11.15 -17.48
N THR A 179 -13.61 11.04 -18.72
CA THR A 179 -14.58 11.96 -19.31
C THR A 179 -16.01 11.52 -19.04
N VAL A 180 -16.95 12.44 -19.26
CA VAL A 180 -18.39 12.13 -19.20
C VAL A 180 -18.78 11.03 -20.21
N ASP A 181 -18.18 11.03 -21.40
CA ASP A 181 -18.46 10.03 -22.42
C ASP A 181 -17.79 8.68 -22.11
N GLY A 182 -16.62 8.70 -21.47
CA GLY A 182 -16.00 7.51 -20.87
C GLY A 182 -16.90 6.85 -19.83
N LEU A 183 -17.42 7.61 -18.86
CA LEU A 183 -18.38 7.10 -17.87
C LEU A 183 -19.65 6.57 -18.51
N ARG A 184 -20.21 7.27 -19.49
CA ARG A 184 -21.41 6.81 -20.22
C ARG A 184 -21.18 5.51 -20.97
N SER A 185 -19.98 5.31 -21.49
CA SER A 185 -19.61 4.08 -22.21
C SER A 185 -19.40 2.92 -21.24
N PHE A 186 -18.84 3.20 -20.06
CA PHE A 186 -18.58 2.21 -19.02
C PHE A 186 -19.85 1.64 -18.36
N ILE A 187 -20.92 2.45 -18.22
CA ILE A 187 -22.16 2.04 -17.53
C ILE A 187 -23.08 1.18 -18.41
N LYS A 188 -22.88 1.18 -19.73
CA LYS A 188 -23.72 0.45 -20.69
C LYS A 188 -23.39 -1.03 -20.76
#